data_AF-A0A2V1JRM5-F1
#
_entry.id   AF-A0A2V1JRM5-F1
#
_cell.length_a   1.000
_cell.length_b   1.000
_cell.length_c   1.000
_cell.angle_alpha   90.00
_cell.angle_beta   90.00
_cell.angle_gamma   90.00
#
_symmetry.space_group_name_H-M   'P 1'
#
loop_
_entity.id
_entity.type
_entity.pdbx_description
1 polymer ?
#
loop_
_entity_poly.entity_id
_entity_poly.type
_entity_poly.pdbx_seq_one_letter_code
_entity_poly.pdbx_strand_id
1 'polypeptide(L)'
;MLINLDISLSKRLREKIVSSGNHSYTKRGRFKIPGKNKKVESDAYNCICTIMDRIDSLVEHCNSLNVDNKSVEGEFALLDVLNYGQTLIDCIDMLGKIYNDSWNEKNTNCIFDQLGKNEKGNDEKYFKYLRSLCSVHPIETTGYPMYQGNEPEWCPYIRSGNDSLSRLKYGDDAADFYAVVYRNDQCIFKEVPIYIEQVFKYIQMRYKSIEMIIQLIDKYDQERIDKLKVLHIKTPEECDDYKCYLMNLANENNVRYGKANEYHVKEWEAIIETHFNDSSKECWLVLYKKELYEHVKRVHKHLQAMECDSDEWDMYAFENTIWNKVDNYSYEIGKIYNYLYPEELETDQVWEFSFIDREPEICDEKVKEIFEIVDQIKDKNCTHDEMIMFYRGIEQRYKPNNSEWSRIYLKIVEDVFDGVWHFDYYLNNWHVWLQIQLAQWSFQRGSK
;
A
#
# COMPACT_ATOMS: atom_id res chain seq x y z
N MET A 1 21.13 29.01 -5.15
CA MET A 1 20.37 28.90 -3.89
C MET A 1 19.51 27.65 -3.94
N LEU A 2 19.43 26.91 -2.84
CA LEU A 2 18.64 25.67 -2.74
C LEU A 2 17.43 25.90 -1.83
N ILE A 3 16.29 25.30 -2.18
CA ILE A 3 15.04 25.45 -1.41
C ILE A 3 15.01 24.64 -0.11
N ASN A 4 15.73 23.51 -0.02
CA ASN A 4 15.87 22.70 1.19
C ASN A 4 14.54 22.33 1.88
N LEU A 5 13.61 21.74 1.15
CA LEU A 5 12.41 21.08 1.68
C LEU A 5 12.80 19.86 2.54
N ASP A 6 12.13 19.68 3.67
CA ASP A 6 12.37 18.55 4.58
C ASP A 6 11.83 17.22 4.01
N ILE A 7 12.73 16.35 3.56
CA ILE A 7 12.39 15.03 3.00
C ILE A 7 11.72 14.13 4.05
N SER A 8 12.01 14.31 5.34
CA SER A 8 11.41 13.48 6.39
C SER A 8 9.90 13.72 6.53
N LEU A 9 9.40 14.91 6.18
CA LEU A 9 7.99 15.23 6.23
C LEU A 9 7.17 14.43 5.19
N SER A 10 7.69 14.23 3.97
CA SER A 10 7.01 13.43 2.96
C SER A 10 7.00 11.95 3.32
N LYS A 11 8.11 11.45 3.87
CA LYS A 11 8.20 10.07 4.40
C LYS A 11 7.20 9.82 5.52
N ARG A 12 7.08 10.73 6.48
CA ARG A 12 6.08 10.63 7.56
C ARG A 12 4.64 10.62 7.03
N LEU A 13 4.34 11.40 6.00
CA LEU A 13 3.03 11.37 5.35
C LEU A 13 2.76 9.99 4.71
N ARG A 14 3.74 9.42 4.01
CA ARG A 14 3.63 8.10 3.41
C ARG A 14 3.44 7.01 4.45
N GLU A 15 4.29 6.99 5.48
CA GLU A 15 4.20 6.05 6.61
C GLU A 15 2.81 6.10 7.24
N LYS A 16 2.23 7.29 7.39
CA LYS A 16 0.88 7.46 7.95
C LYS A 16 -0.23 6.86 7.09
N ILE A 17 -0.11 6.88 5.76
CA ILE A 17 -1.11 6.33 4.85
C ILE A 17 -0.94 4.82 4.67
N VAL A 18 0.30 4.33 4.71
CA VAL A 18 0.64 2.91 4.50
C VAL A 18 0.59 2.09 5.79
N SER A 19 0.56 2.73 6.96
CA SER A 19 0.48 2.02 8.24
C SER A 19 -0.69 1.04 8.25
N SER A 20 -0.50 -0.09 8.92
CA SER A 20 -1.60 -0.98 9.29
C SER A 20 -2.70 -0.16 9.97
N GLY A 21 -3.95 -0.47 9.63
CA GLY A 21 -5.15 0.17 10.18
C GLY A 21 -5.45 1.58 9.70
N ASN A 22 -4.69 2.13 8.76
CA ASN A 22 -5.11 3.35 8.09
C ASN A 22 -6.31 3.05 7.17
N HIS A 23 -7.37 3.85 7.27
CA HIS A 23 -8.62 3.60 6.55
C HIS A 23 -8.72 4.39 5.24
N SER A 24 -7.63 4.98 4.76
CA SER A 24 -7.62 5.84 3.55
C SER A 24 -8.01 5.09 2.28
N TYR A 25 -7.88 3.76 2.26
CA TYR A 25 -8.37 2.92 1.15
C TYR A 25 -9.89 3.02 0.95
N THR A 26 -10.64 3.38 2.00
CA THR A 26 -12.10 3.62 1.94
C THR A 26 -12.46 5.08 1.65
N LYS A 27 -11.47 5.97 1.57
CA LYS A 27 -11.72 7.41 1.43
C LYS A 27 -12.29 7.73 0.05
N ARG A 28 -13.32 8.57 0.02
CA ARG A 28 -13.92 9.11 -1.22
C ARG A 28 -13.55 10.57 -1.39
N GLY A 29 -13.47 10.99 -2.65
CA GLY A 29 -13.18 12.37 -3.05
C GLY A 29 -14.02 12.80 -4.24
N ARG A 30 -14.10 14.12 -4.47
CA ARG A 30 -14.87 14.71 -5.59
C ARG A 30 -13.95 15.05 -6.76
N PHE A 31 -14.04 14.27 -7.83
CA PHE A 31 -13.15 14.37 -8.98
C PHE A 31 -13.87 14.83 -10.25
N LYS A 32 -13.18 15.57 -11.11
CA LYS A 32 -13.69 15.91 -12.44
C LYS A 32 -13.49 14.71 -13.36
N ILE A 33 -14.57 14.18 -13.91
CA ILE A 33 -14.52 13.07 -14.87
C ILE A 33 -14.45 13.64 -16.29
N PRO A 34 -13.56 13.14 -17.17
CA PRO A 34 -13.53 13.54 -18.58
C PRO A 34 -14.92 13.47 -19.23
N GLY A 35 -15.30 14.50 -20.00
CA GLY A 35 -16.60 14.60 -20.64
C GLY A 35 -17.77 14.99 -19.72
N LYS A 36 -17.57 15.12 -18.41
CA LYS A 36 -18.60 15.60 -17.47
C LYS A 36 -18.28 17.01 -16.96
N ASN A 37 -19.30 17.86 -16.94
CA ASN A 37 -19.18 19.25 -16.46
C ASN A 37 -19.20 19.37 -14.92
N LYS A 38 -19.52 18.28 -14.21
CA LYS A 38 -19.61 18.26 -12.74
C LYS A 38 -18.59 17.31 -12.15
N LYS A 39 -18.11 17.64 -10.94
CA LYS A 39 -17.34 16.71 -10.12
C LYS A 39 -18.25 15.59 -9.60
N VAL A 40 -17.75 14.37 -9.57
CA VAL A 40 -18.44 13.18 -9.09
C VAL A 40 -17.65 12.59 -7.93
N GLU A 41 -18.36 12.08 -6.93
CA GLU A 41 -17.75 11.40 -5.80
C GLU A 41 -17.33 9.98 -6.18
N SER A 42 -16.04 9.66 -5.99
CA SER A 42 -15.44 8.36 -6.33
C SER A 42 -14.37 7.99 -5.31
N ASP A 43 -13.93 6.74 -5.33
CA ASP A 43 -12.82 6.26 -4.49
C ASP A 43 -11.55 7.08 -4.76
N ALA A 44 -10.90 7.52 -3.67
CA ALA A 44 -9.77 8.42 -3.72
C ALA A 44 -8.42 7.69 -3.63
N TYR A 45 -8.40 6.39 -3.30
CA TYR A 45 -7.17 5.67 -2.96
C TYR A 45 -6.08 5.77 -4.03
N ASN A 46 -6.40 5.51 -5.29
CA ASN A 46 -5.43 5.64 -6.39
C ASN A 46 -4.91 7.08 -6.56
N CYS A 47 -5.75 8.08 -6.29
CA CYS A 47 -5.34 9.48 -6.32
C CYS A 47 -4.39 9.79 -5.14
N ILE A 48 -4.67 9.26 -3.94
CA ILE A 48 -3.82 9.37 -2.76
C ILE A 48 -2.45 8.75 -3.05
N CYS A 49 -2.40 7.52 -3.58
CA CYS A 49 -1.14 6.86 -3.96
C CYS A 49 -0.34 7.69 -4.97
N THR A 50 -1.00 8.18 -6.02
CA THR A 50 -0.37 9.05 -7.02
C THR A 50 0.21 10.31 -6.38
N ILE A 51 -0.52 10.94 -5.45
CA ILE A 51 -0.07 12.14 -4.75
C ILE A 51 1.18 11.85 -3.90
N MET A 52 1.22 10.74 -3.16
CA MET A 52 2.38 10.37 -2.36
C MET A 52 3.64 10.23 -3.22
N ASP A 53 3.54 9.47 -4.32
CA ASP A 53 4.66 9.23 -5.23
C ASP A 53 5.14 10.54 -5.88
N ARG A 54 4.20 11.42 -6.22
CA ARG A 54 4.51 12.75 -6.76
C ARG A 54 5.17 13.65 -5.72
N ILE A 55 4.67 13.70 -4.49
CA ILE A 55 5.27 14.54 -3.43
C ILE A 55 6.72 14.12 -3.20
N ASP A 56 7.00 12.82 -3.02
CA ASP A 56 8.37 12.34 -2.78
C ASP A 56 9.31 12.73 -3.94
N SER A 57 8.90 12.46 -5.18
CA SER A 57 9.70 12.80 -6.36
C SER A 57 9.93 14.31 -6.52
N LEU A 58 8.89 15.11 -6.26
CA LEU A 58 8.95 16.57 -6.41
C LEU A 58 9.79 17.22 -5.32
N VAL A 59 9.76 16.71 -4.09
CA VAL A 59 10.59 17.22 -2.99
C VAL A 59 12.07 17.00 -3.30
N GLU A 60 12.45 15.80 -3.75
CA GLU A 60 13.82 15.50 -4.16
C GLU A 60 14.26 16.37 -5.34
N HIS A 61 13.43 16.46 -6.38
CA HIS A 61 13.75 17.26 -7.55
C HIS A 61 13.91 18.75 -7.21
N CYS A 62 12.94 19.35 -6.52
CA CYS A 62 13.02 20.76 -6.10
C CYS A 62 14.26 21.04 -5.26
N ASN A 63 14.67 20.12 -4.38
CA ASN A 63 15.89 20.25 -3.57
C ASN A 63 17.19 20.17 -4.38
N SER A 64 17.17 19.52 -5.55
CA SER A 64 18.32 19.42 -6.46
C SER A 64 18.55 20.67 -7.30
N LEU A 65 17.54 21.54 -7.42
CA LEU A 65 17.59 22.74 -8.28
C LEU A 65 18.40 23.86 -7.60
N ASN A 66 19.60 24.12 -8.15
CA ASN A 66 20.41 25.26 -7.74
C ASN A 66 20.03 26.52 -8.53
N VAL A 67 19.22 27.38 -7.93
CA VAL A 67 18.82 28.65 -8.55
C VAL A 67 19.89 29.71 -8.28
N ASP A 68 20.79 29.94 -9.24
CA ASP A 68 21.73 31.07 -9.19
C ASP A 68 21.36 32.14 -10.21
N ASN A 69 21.61 33.40 -9.87
CA ASN A 69 21.34 34.52 -10.77
C ASN A 69 22.55 34.89 -11.65
N LYS A 70 23.46 33.95 -11.89
CA LYS A 70 24.72 34.21 -12.62
C LYS A 70 24.85 33.38 -13.88
N SER A 71 23.97 32.41 -14.09
CA SER A 71 24.01 31.46 -15.18
C SER A 71 22.64 31.28 -15.82
N VAL A 72 22.64 30.84 -17.08
CA VAL A 72 21.42 30.47 -17.80
C VAL A 72 20.80 29.23 -17.16
N GLU A 73 21.62 28.31 -16.66
CA GLU A 73 21.19 27.14 -15.91
C GLU A 73 20.39 27.53 -14.66
N GLY A 74 20.81 28.57 -13.95
CA GLY A 74 20.09 29.09 -12.79
C GLY A 74 18.76 29.77 -13.14
N GLU A 75 18.65 30.39 -14.31
CA GLU A 75 17.37 30.89 -14.86
C GLU A 75 16.41 29.74 -15.17
N PHE A 76 16.88 28.67 -15.82
CA PHE A 76 16.06 27.48 -16.05
C PHE A 76 15.68 26.78 -14.74
N ALA A 77 16.58 26.74 -13.76
CA ALA A 77 16.28 26.21 -12.44
C ALA A 77 15.15 27.01 -11.74
N LEU A 78 15.09 28.34 -11.92
CA LEU A 78 13.95 29.15 -11.44
C LEU A 78 12.65 28.72 -12.12
N LEU A 79 12.64 28.53 -13.44
CA LEU A 79 11.45 28.10 -14.18
C LEU A 79 10.97 26.73 -13.69
N ASP A 80 11.89 25.80 -13.46
CA ASP A 80 11.60 24.48 -12.91
C ASP A 80 11.04 24.58 -11.49
N VAL A 81 11.60 25.43 -10.62
CA VAL A 81 11.05 25.68 -9.28
C VAL A 81 9.61 26.21 -9.35
N LEU A 82 9.33 27.15 -10.25
CA LEU A 82 7.96 27.69 -10.42
C LEU A 82 6.97 26.61 -10.86
N ASN A 83 7.37 25.73 -11.78
CA ASN A 83 6.52 24.68 -12.32
C ASN A 83 6.32 23.49 -11.36
N TYR A 84 7.42 22.91 -10.91
CA TYR A 84 7.38 21.74 -10.03
C TYR A 84 6.94 22.13 -8.62
N GLY A 85 7.27 23.34 -8.17
CA GLY A 85 6.72 23.92 -6.94
C GLY A 85 5.20 24.06 -7.00
N GLN A 86 4.62 24.56 -8.10
CA GLN A 86 3.15 24.59 -8.23
C GLN A 86 2.55 23.18 -8.29
N THR A 87 3.20 22.25 -8.98
CA THR A 87 2.72 20.85 -9.06
C THR A 87 2.70 20.19 -7.67
N LEU A 88 3.72 20.46 -6.84
CA LEU A 88 3.79 20.02 -5.45
C LEU A 88 2.64 20.61 -4.62
N ILE A 89 2.37 21.92 -4.79
CA ILE A 89 1.26 22.60 -4.12
C ILE A 89 -0.08 22.01 -4.55
N ASP A 90 -0.28 21.72 -5.84
CA ASP A 90 -1.52 21.12 -6.36
C ASP A 90 -1.76 19.72 -5.76
N CYS A 91 -0.68 18.93 -5.58
CA CYS A 91 -0.73 17.63 -4.91
C CYS A 91 -1.16 17.76 -3.44
N ILE A 92 -0.57 18.71 -2.69
CA ILE A 92 -0.91 19.00 -1.29
C ILE A 92 -2.37 19.44 -1.18
N ASP A 93 -2.82 20.32 -2.07
CA ASP A 93 -4.20 20.82 -2.05
C ASP A 93 -5.23 19.77 -2.40
N MET A 94 -4.93 18.89 -3.36
CA MET A 94 -5.80 17.78 -3.68
C MET A 94 -5.93 16.83 -2.48
N LEU A 95 -4.82 16.51 -1.83
CA LEU A 95 -4.83 15.65 -0.64
C LEU A 95 -5.60 16.30 0.51
N GLY A 96 -5.35 17.58 0.78
CA GLY A 96 -6.08 18.35 1.77
C GLY A 96 -7.59 18.36 1.50
N LYS A 97 -8.00 18.55 0.23
CA LYS A 97 -9.41 18.52 -0.20
C LYS A 97 -10.05 17.13 -0.07
N ILE A 98 -9.28 16.04 -0.20
CA ILE A 98 -9.77 14.68 0.05
C ILE A 98 -10.12 14.49 1.53
N TYR A 99 -9.29 14.99 2.46
CA TYR A 99 -9.55 14.82 3.90
C TYR A 99 -10.45 15.89 4.51
N ASN A 100 -10.53 17.07 3.90
CA ASN A 100 -11.37 18.16 4.36
C ASN A 100 -11.95 18.95 3.17
N ASP A 101 -13.25 18.86 2.95
CA ASP A 101 -13.96 19.60 1.90
C ASP A 101 -13.83 21.13 2.06
N SER A 102 -13.62 21.61 3.29
CA SER A 102 -13.37 23.03 3.58
C SER A 102 -11.89 23.39 3.51
N TRP A 103 -11.05 22.53 2.91
CA TRP A 103 -9.64 22.83 2.67
C TRP A 103 -9.53 24.05 1.78
N ASN A 104 -9.34 25.18 2.45
CA ASN A 104 -9.09 26.45 1.82
C ASN A 104 -7.59 26.68 1.86
N GLU A 105 -7.06 26.98 0.69
CA GLU A 105 -5.74 27.54 0.50
C GLU A 105 -5.52 28.66 1.54
N LYS A 106 -4.40 28.62 2.27
CA LYS A 106 -4.04 29.71 3.19
C LYS A 106 -3.83 30.97 2.35
N ASN A 107 -4.87 31.79 2.24
CA ASN A 107 -4.83 33.09 1.60
C ASN A 107 -3.98 34.03 2.46
N THR A 108 -2.67 33.97 2.27
CA THR A 108 -1.71 34.89 2.87
C THR A 108 -1.34 35.97 1.87
N ASN A 109 -0.98 37.14 2.39
CA ASN A 109 -0.48 38.27 1.60
C ASN A 109 0.87 38.77 2.15
N CYS A 110 1.56 37.96 2.97
CA CYS A 110 2.70 38.42 3.77
C CYS A 110 4.06 37.92 3.25
N ILE A 111 4.07 37.13 2.17
CA ILE A 111 5.32 36.62 1.59
C ILE A 111 5.77 37.49 0.43
N PHE A 112 4.90 37.69 -0.56
CA PHE A 112 5.19 38.54 -1.70
C PHE A 112 4.73 39.99 -1.48
N ASP A 113 3.71 40.18 -0.65
CA ASP A 113 3.09 41.49 -0.38
C ASP A 113 2.56 42.17 -1.65
N GLN A 114 1.92 41.38 -2.52
CA GLN A 114 1.41 41.83 -3.81
C GLN A 114 -0.11 41.65 -3.90
N LEU A 115 -0.85 42.69 -3.49
CA LEU A 115 -2.30 42.76 -3.61
C LEU A 115 -2.78 43.13 -5.03
N GLY A 116 -1.90 43.69 -5.85
CA GLY A 116 -2.23 44.14 -7.21
C GLY A 116 -3.15 45.38 -7.23
N LYS A 117 -3.47 45.85 -8.44
CA LYS A 117 -4.15 47.13 -8.70
C LYS A 117 -5.56 47.24 -8.12
N ASN A 118 -6.22 46.10 -7.88
CA ASN A 118 -7.59 46.03 -7.38
C ASN A 118 -7.67 45.47 -5.95
N GLU A 119 -6.54 45.31 -5.27
CA GLU A 119 -6.42 44.79 -3.90
C GLU A 119 -6.97 43.35 -3.69
N LYS A 120 -7.22 42.61 -4.79
CA LYS A 120 -7.75 41.23 -4.75
C LYS A 120 -6.68 40.15 -4.96
N GLY A 121 -5.42 40.55 -5.02
CA GLY A 121 -4.26 39.66 -5.06
C GLY A 121 -4.01 38.98 -3.72
N ASN A 122 -3.22 37.91 -3.77
CA ASN A 122 -2.66 37.21 -2.61
C ASN A 122 -1.40 36.44 -3.03
N ASP A 123 -0.71 35.83 -2.07
CA ASP A 123 0.56 35.15 -2.33
C ASP A 123 0.40 34.02 -3.37
N GLU A 124 -0.71 33.29 -3.35
CA GLU A 124 -0.98 32.22 -4.31
C GLU A 124 -1.19 32.75 -5.73
N LYS A 125 -2.04 33.76 -5.88
CA LYS A 125 -2.30 34.40 -7.17
C LYS A 125 -1.03 35.02 -7.72
N TYR A 126 -0.21 35.62 -6.86
CA TYR A 126 1.05 36.21 -7.29
C TYR A 126 2.05 35.13 -7.72
N PHE A 127 2.21 34.04 -6.97
CA PHE A 127 3.06 32.92 -7.37
C PHE A 127 2.61 32.32 -8.71
N LYS A 128 1.29 32.09 -8.88
CA LYS A 128 0.74 31.58 -10.13
C LYS A 128 0.88 32.58 -11.30
N TYR A 129 0.81 33.88 -11.02
CA TYR A 129 1.12 34.94 -11.97
C TYR A 129 2.59 34.87 -12.41
N LEU A 130 3.55 34.78 -11.49
CA LEU A 130 4.97 34.62 -11.81
C LEU A 130 5.21 33.38 -12.67
N ARG A 131 4.63 32.23 -12.29
CA ARG A 131 4.71 30.99 -13.08
C ARG A 131 4.14 31.15 -14.50
N SER A 132 2.97 31.78 -14.62
CA SER A 132 2.34 32.05 -15.91
C SER A 132 3.22 32.94 -16.78
N LEU A 133 3.69 34.05 -16.21
CA LEU A 133 4.49 35.05 -16.88
C LEU A 133 5.84 34.48 -17.33
N CYS A 134 6.52 33.76 -16.46
CA CYS A 134 7.89 33.31 -16.69
C CYS A 134 7.99 32.00 -17.46
N SER A 135 7.02 31.09 -17.34
CA SER A 135 7.20 29.70 -17.78
C SER A 135 6.06 29.13 -18.63
N VAL A 136 4.82 29.20 -18.15
CA VAL A 136 3.71 28.42 -18.75
C VAL A 136 3.06 29.15 -19.92
N HIS A 137 2.86 30.47 -19.79
CA HIS A 137 2.21 31.31 -20.80
C HIS A 137 2.99 32.62 -21.05
N PRO A 138 4.31 32.56 -21.31
CA PRO A 138 5.12 33.77 -21.46
C PRO A 138 4.71 34.61 -22.67
N ILE A 139 4.04 34.04 -23.66
CA ILE A 139 3.56 34.76 -24.86
C ILE A 139 2.07 35.16 -24.78
N GLU A 140 1.37 34.87 -23.68
CA GLU A 140 -0.07 35.17 -23.54
C GLU A 140 -0.50 35.14 -22.06
N THR A 141 0.15 35.93 -21.19
CA THR A 141 -0.28 36.00 -19.79
C THR A 141 -1.49 36.92 -19.65
N THR A 142 -2.66 36.31 -19.44
CA THR A 142 -3.96 37.00 -19.36
C THR A 142 -4.79 36.62 -18.12
N GLY A 143 -4.36 35.60 -17.36
CA GLY A 143 -5.13 35.04 -16.25
C GLY A 143 -5.16 35.86 -14.96
N TYR A 144 -4.40 36.96 -14.87
CA TYR A 144 -4.16 37.67 -13.61
C TYR A 144 -4.41 39.18 -13.71
N PRO A 145 -5.66 39.63 -13.96
CA PRO A 145 -6.02 41.04 -14.14
C PRO A 145 -5.61 41.94 -12.96
N MET A 146 -5.51 41.40 -11.74
CA MET A 146 -5.04 42.17 -10.58
C MET A 146 -3.58 42.63 -10.72
N TYR A 147 -2.72 41.91 -11.45
CA TYR A 147 -1.29 42.23 -11.62
C TYR A 147 -0.98 42.82 -13.00
N GLN A 148 -1.68 42.35 -14.05
CA GLN A 148 -1.50 42.81 -15.44
C GLN A 148 -2.38 44.03 -15.79
N GLY A 149 -3.51 44.25 -15.12
CA GLY A 149 -4.51 45.24 -15.55
C GLY A 149 -5.29 44.78 -16.79
N ASN A 150 -5.51 45.68 -17.75
CA ASN A 150 -6.41 45.47 -18.89
C ASN A 150 -5.73 45.03 -20.19
N GLU A 151 -4.40 44.90 -20.20
CA GLU A 151 -3.63 44.45 -21.36
C GLU A 151 -3.03 43.06 -21.10
N PRO A 152 -2.87 42.22 -22.14
CA PRO A 152 -2.03 41.04 -22.07
C PRO A 152 -0.56 41.40 -21.80
N GLU A 153 0.17 40.46 -21.19
CA GLU A 153 1.59 40.60 -20.92
C GLU A 153 2.41 39.52 -21.65
N TRP A 154 3.53 39.93 -22.26
CA TRP A 154 4.48 39.07 -22.94
C TRP A 154 5.85 39.14 -22.26
N CYS A 155 6.37 38.01 -21.79
CA CYS A 155 7.68 37.90 -21.15
C CYS A 155 8.67 37.22 -22.09
N PRO A 156 9.47 37.98 -22.88
CA PRO A 156 10.41 37.40 -23.82
C PRO A 156 11.60 36.71 -23.16
N TYR A 157 12.03 37.17 -21.97
CA TYR A 157 13.15 36.63 -21.23
C TYR A 157 13.13 37.08 -19.76
N ILE A 158 13.84 36.33 -18.93
CA ILE A 158 14.17 36.70 -17.56
C ILE A 158 15.58 37.28 -17.58
N ARG A 159 15.78 38.32 -16.77
CA ARG A 159 17.05 39.03 -16.68
C ARG A 159 17.63 38.90 -15.29
N SER A 160 18.92 38.61 -15.20
CA SER A 160 19.65 38.54 -13.94
C SER A 160 19.67 39.89 -13.19
N GLY A 161 19.39 39.86 -11.89
CA GLY A 161 19.63 40.99 -11.01
C GLY A 161 21.09 41.37 -10.84
N ASN A 162 22.02 40.48 -11.17
CA ASN A 162 23.44 40.67 -11.04
C ASN A 162 24.11 41.21 -12.32
N ASP A 163 23.36 41.40 -13.41
CA ASP A 163 23.90 42.02 -14.61
C ASP A 163 24.25 43.51 -14.41
N SER A 164 25.14 44.04 -15.25
CA SER A 164 25.64 45.43 -15.12
C SER A 164 24.52 46.48 -15.17
N LEU A 165 23.46 46.26 -15.96
CA LEU A 165 22.34 47.18 -16.07
C LEU A 165 21.46 47.15 -14.81
N SER A 166 21.19 45.96 -14.26
CA SER A 166 20.48 45.80 -12.98
C SER A 166 21.22 46.49 -11.85
N ARG A 167 22.53 46.25 -11.73
CA ARG A 167 23.35 46.83 -10.65
C ARG A 167 23.45 48.35 -10.77
N LEU A 168 23.50 48.89 -11.99
CA LEU A 168 23.49 50.34 -12.21
C LEU A 168 22.14 50.97 -11.87
N LYS A 169 21.02 50.29 -12.19
CA LYS A 169 19.67 50.83 -12.01
C LYS A 169 19.16 50.71 -10.57
N TYR A 170 19.47 49.61 -9.89
CA TYR A 170 18.87 49.24 -8.61
C TYR A 170 19.87 49.16 -7.44
N GLY A 171 21.18 49.11 -7.71
CA GLY A 171 22.19 49.07 -6.66
C GLY A 171 22.02 47.88 -5.71
N ASP A 172 22.01 48.16 -4.40
CA ASP A 172 21.85 47.16 -3.34
C ASP A 172 20.40 46.65 -3.19
N ASP A 173 19.41 47.36 -3.77
CA ASP A 173 17.99 46.97 -3.76
C ASP A 173 17.62 46.02 -4.92
N ALA A 174 18.62 45.50 -5.65
CA ALA A 174 18.38 44.64 -6.80
C ALA A 174 17.71 43.31 -6.40
N ALA A 175 16.59 42.98 -7.05
CA ALA A 175 16.00 41.65 -7.00
C ALA A 175 16.94 40.59 -7.58
N ASP A 176 16.72 39.30 -7.28
CA ASP A 176 17.53 38.21 -7.83
C ASP A 176 17.38 38.10 -9.35
N PHE A 177 16.15 38.25 -9.83
CA PHE A 177 15.79 38.26 -11.24
C PHE A 177 14.71 39.31 -11.54
N TYR A 178 14.60 39.68 -12.81
CA TYR A 178 13.52 40.51 -13.34
C TYR A 178 12.88 39.80 -14.54
N ALA A 179 11.58 39.54 -14.47
CA ALA A 179 10.83 39.20 -15.67
C ALA A 179 10.60 40.49 -16.47
N VAL A 180 11.15 40.54 -17.69
CA VAL A 180 10.94 41.68 -18.59
C VAL A 180 9.62 41.47 -19.30
N VAL A 181 8.77 42.49 -19.34
CA VAL A 181 7.39 42.37 -19.82
C VAL A 181 7.07 43.43 -20.86
N TYR A 182 6.66 43.00 -22.04
CA TYR A 182 6.11 43.85 -23.08
C TYR A 182 4.60 43.94 -22.96
N ARG A 183 4.07 45.13 -23.28
CA ARG A 183 2.65 45.49 -23.26
C ARG A 183 2.36 46.49 -24.36
N ASN A 184 1.13 46.49 -24.87
CA ASN A 184 0.73 47.44 -25.92
C ASN A 184 0.58 48.88 -25.40
N ASP A 185 0.25 49.04 -24.12
CA ASP A 185 0.00 50.34 -23.47
C ASP A 185 1.28 51.02 -22.95
N GLN A 186 2.46 50.47 -23.24
CA GLN A 186 3.75 50.99 -22.78
C GLN A 186 4.75 51.15 -23.92
N CYS A 187 5.45 52.30 -23.95
CA CYS A 187 6.53 52.56 -24.93
C CYS A 187 7.85 51.83 -24.60
N ILE A 188 7.99 51.34 -23.36
CA ILE A 188 9.15 50.58 -22.85
C ILE A 188 8.59 49.30 -22.19
N PHE A 189 9.45 48.38 -21.77
CA PHE A 189 9.08 47.22 -20.97
C PHE A 189 8.82 47.55 -19.50
N LYS A 190 7.91 46.78 -18.89
CA LYS A 190 7.74 46.64 -17.43
C LYS A 190 8.75 45.61 -16.91
N GLU A 191 9.23 45.78 -15.69
CA GLU A 191 10.04 44.78 -15.00
C GLU A 191 9.29 44.28 -13.76
N VAL A 192 9.14 42.96 -13.64
CA VAL A 192 8.57 42.33 -12.45
C VAL A 192 9.72 41.74 -11.64
N PRO A 193 10.04 42.29 -10.45
CA PRO A 193 11.12 41.77 -9.61
C PRO A 193 10.73 40.41 -9.03
N ILE A 194 11.71 39.50 -8.99
CA ILE A 194 11.59 38.15 -8.44
C ILE A 194 12.68 37.98 -7.39
N TYR A 195 12.25 37.78 -6.15
CA TYR A 195 13.13 37.43 -5.04
C TYR A 195 13.00 35.93 -4.78
N ILE A 196 14.09 35.18 -4.97
CA ILE A 196 14.10 33.71 -4.85
C ILE A 196 13.71 33.31 -3.42
N GLU A 197 14.12 34.08 -2.41
CA GLU A 197 13.75 33.82 -1.02
C GLU A 197 12.23 33.83 -0.82
N GLN A 198 11.50 34.77 -1.43
CA GLN A 198 10.04 34.83 -1.34
C GLN A 198 9.39 33.62 -2.02
N VAL A 199 9.89 33.25 -3.21
CA VAL A 199 9.44 32.06 -3.95
C VAL A 199 9.63 30.79 -3.12
N PHE A 200 10.82 30.59 -2.56
CA PHE A 200 11.13 29.45 -1.70
C PHE A 200 10.28 29.44 -0.44
N LYS A 201 10.15 30.58 0.24
CA LYS A 201 9.33 30.72 1.45
C LYS A 201 7.86 30.36 1.20
N TYR A 202 7.31 30.75 0.05
CA TYR A 202 5.95 30.38 -0.33
C TYR A 202 5.79 28.87 -0.52
N ILE A 203 6.67 28.24 -1.31
CA ILE A 203 6.62 26.79 -1.54
C ILE A 203 6.83 26.03 -0.22
N GLN A 204 7.80 26.42 0.61
CA GLN A 204 8.04 25.83 1.92
C GLN A 204 6.84 25.96 2.85
N MET A 205 6.17 27.12 2.88
CA MET A 205 4.95 27.32 3.68
C MET A 205 3.83 26.36 3.24
N ARG A 206 3.64 26.20 1.93
CA ARG A 206 2.63 25.27 1.40
C ARG A 206 3.01 23.83 1.70
N TYR A 207 4.27 23.45 1.52
CA TYR A 207 4.81 22.13 1.86
C TYR A 207 4.57 21.76 3.33
N LYS A 208 4.81 22.69 4.26
CA LYS A 208 4.54 22.49 5.70
C LYS A 208 3.07 22.22 6.02
N SER A 209 2.13 22.52 5.12
CA SER A 209 0.71 22.20 5.33
C SER A 209 0.43 20.69 5.34
N ILE A 210 1.39 19.86 4.91
CA ILE A 210 1.34 18.40 5.08
C ILE A 210 1.18 18.00 6.55
N GLU A 211 1.76 18.74 7.51
CA GLU A 211 1.57 18.46 8.94
C GLU A 211 0.10 18.49 9.36
N MET A 212 -0.66 19.46 8.82
CA MET A 212 -2.10 19.55 9.06
C MET A 212 -2.86 18.43 8.37
N ILE A 213 -2.41 17.99 7.19
CA ILE A 213 -3.00 16.85 6.49
C ILE A 213 -2.80 15.56 7.30
N ILE A 214 -1.62 15.33 7.86
CA ILE A 214 -1.35 14.19 8.74
C ILE A 214 -2.34 14.17 9.91
N GLN A 215 -2.57 15.32 10.57
CA GLN A 215 -3.57 15.44 11.64
C GLN A 215 -5.01 15.15 11.17
N LEU A 216 -5.35 15.55 9.94
CA LEU A 216 -6.67 15.24 9.36
C LEU A 216 -6.82 13.75 9.05
N ILE A 217 -5.74 13.07 8.65
CA ILE A 217 -5.72 11.61 8.46
C ILE A 217 -5.91 10.92 9.80
N ASP A 218 -5.16 11.30 10.84
CA ASP A 218 -5.31 10.77 12.20
C ASP A 218 -6.75 10.88 12.70
N LYS A 219 -7.35 12.06 12.54
CA LYS A 219 -8.74 12.31 12.93
C LYS A 219 -9.71 11.42 12.15
N TYR A 220 -9.53 11.30 10.84
CA TYR A 220 -10.38 10.46 10.01
C TYR A 220 -10.31 8.98 10.42
N ASP A 221 -9.10 8.46 10.64
CA ASP A 221 -8.90 7.08 11.07
C ASP A 221 -9.55 6.83 12.43
N GLN A 222 -9.35 7.72 13.40
CA GLN A 222 -9.94 7.58 14.74
C GLN A 222 -11.48 7.61 14.68
N GLU A 223 -12.07 8.57 13.94
CA GLU A 223 -13.52 8.63 13.74
C GLU A 223 -14.07 7.37 13.07
N ARG A 224 -13.31 6.79 12.13
CA ARG A 224 -13.68 5.55 11.46
C ARG A 224 -13.62 4.35 12.41
N ILE A 225 -12.55 4.22 13.19
CA ILE A 225 -12.38 3.18 14.21
C ILE A 225 -13.50 3.27 15.25
N ASP A 226 -13.78 4.45 15.79
CA ASP A 226 -14.83 4.65 16.80
C ASP A 226 -16.21 4.26 16.26
N LYS A 227 -16.50 4.61 14.99
CA LYS A 227 -17.73 4.19 14.32
C LYS A 227 -17.81 2.67 14.16
N LEU A 228 -16.71 2.01 13.79
CA LEU A 228 -16.65 0.57 13.57
C LEU A 228 -16.74 -0.24 14.88
N LYS A 229 -16.17 0.28 15.97
CA LYS A 229 -16.28 -0.31 17.32
C LYS A 229 -17.72 -0.41 17.81
N VAL A 230 -18.56 0.55 17.45
CA VAL A 230 -19.98 0.59 17.83
C VAL A 230 -20.86 -0.22 16.86
N LEU A 231 -20.38 -0.48 15.63
CA LEU A 231 -21.10 -1.28 14.67
C LEU A 231 -21.01 -2.76 15.06
N HIS A 232 -22.13 -3.30 15.52
CA HIS A 232 -22.27 -4.68 15.98
C HIS A 232 -22.00 -5.70 14.86
N ILE A 233 -21.09 -6.63 15.13
CA ILE A 233 -20.84 -7.84 14.34
C ILE A 233 -21.79 -8.92 14.85
N LYS A 234 -22.52 -9.57 13.95
CA LYS A 234 -23.51 -10.59 14.33
C LYS A 234 -22.84 -11.72 15.09
N THR A 235 -23.47 -12.19 16.17
CA THR A 235 -23.06 -13.40 16.89
C THR A 235 -23.55 -14.65 16.15
N PRO A 236 -23.03 -15.85 16.48
CA PRO A 236 -23.52 -17.10 15.88
C PRO A 236 -25.04 -17.29 16.02
N GLU A 237 -25.64 -16.85 17.11
CA GLU A 237 -27.08 -16.97 17.39
C GLU A 237 -27.95 -16.02 16.56
N GLU A 238 -27.36 -14.99 15.95
CA GLU A 238 -28.04 -13.99 15.11
C GLU A 238 -27.96 -14.32 13.61
N CYS A 239 -27.32 -15.44 13.27
CA CYS A 239 -27.20 -15.96 11.92
C CYS A 239 -28.00 -17.26 11.76
N ASP A 240 -28.37 -17.58 10.52
CA ASP A 240 -29.18 -18.78 10.22
C ASP A 240 -28.44 -20.07 10.59
N ASP A 241 -27.13 -20.08 10.35
CA ASP A 241 -26.21 -21.14 10.74
C ASP A 241 -24.78 -20.58 10.94
N TYR A 242 -23.86 -21.47 11.30
CA TYR A 242 -22.47 -21.09 11.56
C TYR A 242 -21.73 -20.64 10.29
N LYS A 243 -22.12 -21.15 9.11
CA LYS A 243 -21.55 -20.74 7.82
C LYS A 243 -21.94 -19.30 7.49
N CYS A 244 -23.20 -18.93 7.66
CA CYS A 244 -23.65 -17.54 7.56
C CYS A 244 -22.92 -16.62 8.55
N TYR A 245 -22.60 -17.11 9.75
CA TYR A 245 -21.78 -16.38 10.71
C TYR A 245 -20.33 -16.17 10.24
N LEU A 246 -19.66 -17.20 9.72
CA LEU A 246 -18.31 -17.06 9.17
C LEU A 246 -18.27 -16.11 7.97
N MET A 247 -19.23 -16.22 7.05
CA MET A 247 -19.37 -15.27 5.93
C MET A 247 -19.61 -13.83 6.42
N ASN A 248 -20.42 -13.63 7.46
CA ASN A 248 -20.58 -12.31 8.07
C ASN A 248 -19.24 -11.81 8.63
N LEU A 249 -18.52 -12.63 9.39
CA LEU A 249 -17.26 -12.28 10.01
C LEU A 249 -16.19 -11.89 8.96
N ALA A 250 -16.10 -12.62 7.85
CA ALA A 250 -15.21 -12.29 6.73
C ALA A 250 -15.53 -10.94 6.09
N ASN A 251 -16.82 -10.66 5.87
CA ASN A 251 -17.27 -9.37 5.36
C ASN A 251 -16.95 -8.23 6.34
N GLU A 252 -17.20 -8.42 7.63
CA GLU A 252 -16.91 -7.43 8.67
C GLU A 252 -15.39 -7.18 8.82
N ASN A 253 -14.56 -8.21 8.60
CA ASN A 253 -13.11 -8.11 8.54
C ASN A 253 -12.67 -7.23 7.36
N ASN A 254 -13.21 -7.48 6.16
CA ASN A 254 -12.92 -6.68 4.97
C ASN A 254 -13.33 -5.21 5.15
N VAL A 255 -14.46 -4.94 5.79
CA VAL A 255 -14.91 -3.56 6.07
C VAL A 255 -14.00 -2.80 7.03
N ARG A 256 -13.29 -3.51 7.93
CA ARG A 256 -12.42 -2.93 8.97
C ARG A 256 -10.97 -2.84 8.52
N TYR A 257 -10.44 -3.92 7.95
CA TYR A 257 -9.02 -4.09 7.67
C TYR A 257 -8.70 -4.31 6.18
N GLY A 258 -9.72 -4.37 5.32
CA GLY A 258 -9.57 -4.67 3.90
C GLY A 258 -9.42 -6.16 3.61
N LYS A 259 -9.20 -6.48 2.33
CA LYS A 259 -9.27 -7.85 1.79
C LYS A 259 -8.12 -8.79 2.14
N ALA A 260 -7.01 -8.27 2.68
CA ALA A 260 -5.77 -9.05 2.85
C ALA A 260 -5.95 -10.32 3.69
N ASN A 261 -7.03 -10.39 4.48
CA ASN A 261 -7.23 -11.34 5.55
C ASN A 261 -8.49 -12.22 5.37
N GLU A 262 -9.13 -12.18 4.19
CA GLU A 262 -10.40 -12.90 3.93
C GLU A 262 -10.22 -14.43 3.87
N TYR A 263 -9.05 -14.91 3.45
CA TYR A 263 -8.79 -16.33 3.18
C TYR A 263 -8.80 -17.21 4.45
N HIS A 264 -8.39 -16.69 5.61
CA HIS A 264 -8.40 -17.45 6.86
C HIS A 264 -9.80 -17.90 7.27
N VAL A 265 -10.82 -17.07 7.02
CA VAL A 265 -12.19 -17.41 7.40
C VAL A 265 -12.73 -18.55 6.53
N LYS A 266 -12.37 -18.57 5.24
CA LYS A 266 -12.70 -19.67 4.32
C LYS A 266 -12.03 -20.97 4.74
N GLU A 267 -10.76 -20.90 5.13
CA GLU A 267 -10.01 -22.05 5.64
C GLU A 267 -10.68 -22.65 6.89
N TRP A 268 -11.12 -21.81 7.84
CA TRP A 268 -11.84 -22.29 9.03
C TRP A 268 -13.15 -23.01 8.67
N GLU A 269 -13.90 -22.47 7.70
CA GLU A 269 -15.12 -23.12 7.23
C GLU A 269 -14.84 -24.45 6.56
N ALA A 270 -13.83 -24.50 5.68
CA ALA A 270 -13.41 -25.74 5.04
C ALA A 270 -13.06 -26.81 6.08
N ILE A 271 -12.30 -26.44 7.12
CA ILE A 271 -11.95 -27.34 8.23
C ILE A 271 -13.22 -27.84 8.93
N ILE A 272 -14.18 -26.94 9.21
CA ILE A 272 -15.44 -27.28 9.88
C ILE A 272 -16.29 -28.24 9.04
N GLU A 273 -16.35 -28.07 7.72
CA GLU A 273 -17.08 -28.93 6.79
C GLU A 273 -16.40 -30.29 6.55
N THR A 274 -15.10 -30.42 6.82
CA THR A 274 -14.33 -31.65 6.55
C THR A 274 -14.63 -32.79 7.52
N HIS A 275 -14.60 -34.02 7.04
CA HIS A 275 -14.69 -35.23 7.87
C HIS A 275 -13.69 -36.30 7.39
N PHE A 276 -13.11 -37.06 8.32
CA PHE A 276 -12.32 -38.24 8.01
C PHE A 276 -13.16 -39.52 8.16
N ASN A 277 -13.00 -40.45 7.22
CA ASN A 277 -13.54 -41.81 7.36
C ASN A 277 -12.80 -42.62 8.44
N ASP A 278 -11.55 -42.27 8.72
CA ASP A 278 -10.75 -42.85 9.80
C ASP A 278 -11.21 -42.29 11.15
N SER A 279 -11.76 -43.16 12.00
CA SER A 279 -12.29 -42.79 13.31
C SER A 279 -11.26 -42.14 14.26
N SER A 280 -9.99 -42.50 14.16
CA SER A 280 -8.92 -41.90 14.97
C SER A 280 -8.67 -40.47 14.51
N LYS A 281 -8.48 -40.27 13.19
CA LYS A 281 -8.26 -38.94 12.61
C LYS A 281 -9.48 -38.03 12.82
N GLU A 282 -10.69 -38.57 12.71
CA GLU A 282 -11.92 -37.82 12.99
C GLU A 282 -12.00 -37.38 14.46
N CYS A 283 -11.59 -38.22 15.41
CA CYS A 283 -11.54 -37.83 16.82
C CYS A 283 -10.60 -36.63 17.04
N TRP A 284 -9.42 -36.65 16.43
CA TRP A 284 -8.47 -35.53 16.47
C TRP A 284 -9.04 -34.28 15.81
N LEU A 285 -9.69 -34.41 14.65
CA LEU A 285 -10.34 -33.30 13.96
C LEU A 285 -11.46 -32.67 14.81
N VAL A 286 -12.27 -33.47 15.51
CA VAL A 286 -13.32 -32.96 16.41
C VAL A 286 -12.73 -32.13 17.55
N LEU A 287 -11.61 -32.57 18.14
CA LEU A 287 -10.93 -31.80 19.19
C LEU A 287 -10.32 -30.50 18.63
N TYR A 288 -9.71 -30.57 17.45
CA TYR A 288 -9.17 -29.41 16.75
C TYR A 288 -10.27 -28.38 16.43
N LYS A 289 -11.41 -28.82 15.88
CA LYS A 289 -12.58 -27.97 15.60
C LYS A 289 -13.07 -27.25 16.85
N LYS A 290 -13.11 -27.94 18.01
CA LYS A 290 -13.53 -27.33 19.28
C LYS A 290 -12.65 -26.13 19.66
N GLU A 291 -11.34 -26.24 19.49
CA GLU A 291 -10.44 -25.11 19.74
C GLU A 291 -10.52 -24.04 18.66
N LEU A 292 -10.73 -24.42 17.40
CA LEU A 292 -10.98 -23.49 16.31
C LEU A 292 -12.21 -22.61 16.61
N TYR A 293 -13.32 -23.18 17.10
CA TYR A 293 -14.48 -22.38 17.54
C TYR A 293 -14.11 -21.34 18.61
N GLU A 294 -13.25 -21.68 19.58
CA GLU A 294 -12.77 -20.74 20.57
C GLU A 294 -11.84 -19.68 19.98
N HIS A 295 -11.01 -20.03 18.99
CA HIS A 295 -10.22 -19.07 18.23
C HIS A 295 -11.12 -18.08 17.48
N VAL A 296 -12.13 -18.56 16.74
CA VAL A 296 -13.07 -17.69 16.01
C VAL A 296 -13.81 -16.73 16.94
N LYS A 297 -14.18 -17.16 18.16
CA LYS A 297 -14.76 -16.26 19.18
C LYS A 297 -13.79 -15.17 19.62
N ARG A 298 -12.51 -15.50 19.79
CA ARG A 298 -11.47 -14.49 20.10
C ARG A 298 -11.36 -13.50 18.94
N VAL A 299 -11.27 -13.98 17.70
CA VAL A 299 -11.21 -13.12 16.52
C VAL A 299 -12.39 -12.18 16.45
N HIS A 300 -13.62 -12.67 16.61
CA HIS A 300 -14.82 -11.84 16.67
C HIS A 300 -14.66 -10.69 17.68
N LYS A 301 -14.26 -11.01 18.90
CA LYS A 301 -14.10 -10.01 19.97
C LYS A 301 -13.09 -8.93 19.60
N HIS A 302 -11.93 -9.32 19.09
CA HIS A 302 -10.89 -8.37 18.72
C HIS A 302 -11.26 -7.57 17.47
N LEU A 303 -11.97 -8.19 16.52
CA LEU A 303 -12.48 -7.50 15.33
C LEU A 303 -13.54 -6.45 15.70
N GLN A 304 -14.45 -6.79 16.63
CA GLN A 304 -15.42 -5.84 17.20
C GLN A 304 -14.71 -4.69 17.93
N ALA A 305 -13.61 -4.98 18.63
CA ALA A 305 -12.83 -4.00 19.37
C ALA A 305 -11.87 -3.18 18.47
N MET A 306 -11.75 -3.48 17.18
CA MET A 306 -10.75 -2.91 16.28
C MET A 306 -9.30 -3.11 16.80
N GLU A 307 -9.00 -4.31 17.30
CA GLU A 307 -7.69 -4.68 17.87
C GLU A 307 -6.88 -5.64 16.99
N CYS A 308 -7.31 -5.88 15.74
CA CYS A 308 -6.67 -6.85 14.82
C CYS A 308 -5.51 -6.27 13.99
N ASP A 309 -4.94 -5.15 14.41
CA ASP A 309 -4.06 -4.30 13.58
C ASP A 309 -2.59 -4.26 14.01
N SER A 310 -2.27 -4.92 15.11
CA SER A 310 -0.88 -5.09 15.52
C SER A 310 -0.20 -6.08 14.60
N ASP A 311 1.10 -5.88 14.31
CA ASP A 311 1.97 -6.88 13.69
C ASP A 311 1.97 -8.23 14.46
N GLU A 312 1.46 -8.23 15.71
CA GLU A 312 1.27 -9.37 16.59
C GLU A 312 -0.10 -10.05 16.46
N TRP A 313 -1.03 -9.53 15.65
CA TRP A 313 -2.37 -10.10 15.53
C TRP A 313 -2.38 -11.27 14.55
N ASP A 314 -2.37 -12.46 15.11
CA ASP A 314 -2.37 -13.70 14.36
C ASP A 314 -3.80 -14.23 14.12
N MET A 315 -4.26 -14.24 12.87
CA MET A 315 -5.49 -14.95 12.47
C MET A 315 -5.25 -16.42 12.12
N TYR A 316 -4.00 -16.89 12.13
CA TYR A 316 -3.76 -18.33 12.13
C TYR A 316 -4.33 -18.90 13.42
N ALA A 317 -5.18 -19.91 13.27
CA ALA A 317 -5.79 -20.56 14.42
C ALA A 317 -4.74 -21.19 15.33
N PHE A 318 -3.61 -21.63 14.74
CA PHE A 318 -2.52 -22.35 15.41
C PHE A 318 -1.16 -22.03 14.76
N GLU A 319 -0.12 -21.94 15.60
CA GLU A 319 1.24 -21.63 15.15
C GLU A 319 1.91 -22.80 14.40
N ASN A 320 2.69 -22.50 13.36
CA ASN A 320 3.50 -23.49 12.62
C ASN A 320 4.85 -23.77 13.32
N THR A 321 4.85 -24.25 14.56
CA THR A 321 6.09 -24.34 15.38
C THR A 321 7.01 -25.51 15.03
N ILE A 322 6.52 -26.55 14.36
CA ILE A 322 7.31 -27.79 14.16
C ILE A 322 8.41 -27.61 13.11
N TRP A 323 8.12 -26.83 12.05
CA TRP A 323 9.02 -26.60 10.93
C TRP A 323 10.25 -25.77 11.32
N ASN A 324 10.11 -24.90 12.33
CA ASN A 324 11.21 -24.12 12.90
C ASN A 324 12.27 -24.99 13.60
N LYS A 325 12.04 -26.30 13.75
CA LYS A 325 12.98 -27.25 14.34
C LYS A 325 13.73 -28.07 13.28
N VAL A 326 13.49 -27.82 11.99
CA VAL A 326 14.01 -28.64 10.88
C VAL A 326 14.72 -27.76 9.84
N ASP A 327 15.93 -27.29 10.20
CA ASP A 327 16.70 -26.32 9.41
C ASP A 327 17.10 -26.81 7.99
N ASN A 328 17.06 -28.13 7.75
CA ASN A 328 17.57 -28.75 6.51
C ASN A 328 16.50 -29.04 5.43
N TYR A 329 15.21 -28.76 5.66
CA TYR A 329 14.12 -29.14 4.76
C TYR A 329 13.23 -27.98 4.28
N SER A 330 13.78 -26.75 4.27
CA SER A 330 13.03 -25.56 3.88
C SER A 330 12.43 -25.65 2.47
N TYR A 331 13.12 -26.31 1.54
CA TYR A 331 12.65 -26.53 0.17
C TYR A 331 11.43 -27.46 0.15
N GLU A 332 11.52 -28.61 0.79
CA GLU A 332 10.46 -29.63 0.87
C GLU A 332 9.22 -29.05 1.54
N ILE A 333 9.40 -28.36 2.67
CA ILE A 333 8.32 -27.71 3.41
C ILE A 333 7.62 -26.68 2.54
N GLY A 334 8.37 -25.80 1.87
CA GLY A 334 7.81 -24.81 0.95
C GLY A 334 7.02 -25.46 -0.19
N LYS A 335 7.47 -26.60 -0.72
CA LYS A 335 6.75 -27.34 -1.77
C LYS A 335 5.49 -28.03 -1.25
N ILE A 336 5.51 -28.58 -0.04
CA ILE A 336 4.33 -29.18 0.60
C ILE A 336 3.21 -28.16 0.71
N TYR A 337 3.48 -26.97 1.25
CA TYR A 337 2.47 -25.90 1.37
C TYR A 337 1.92 -25.48 0.00
N ASN A 338 2.79 -25.19 -0.95
CA ASN A 338 2.39 -24.72 -2.28
C ASN A 338 1.57 -25.73 -3.09
N TYR A 339 1.74 -27.04 -2.86
CA TYR A 339 1.12 -28.08 -3.68
C TYR A 339 -0.10 -28.73 -3.02
N LEU A 340 -0.22 -28.67 -1.69
CA LEU A 340 -1.36 -29.24 -0.98
C LEU A 340 -2.44 -28.21 -0.64
N TYR A 341 -2.06 -26.95 -0.40
CA TYR A 341 -3.02 -25.92 -0.05
C TYR A 341 -3.90 -25.57 -1.26
N PRO A 342 -5.25 -25.58 -1.12
CA PRO A 342 -6.15 -25.28 -2.22
C PRO A 342 -6.05 -23.81 -2.67
N GLU A 343 -5.72 -23.57 -3.95
CA GLU A 343 -5.73 -22.23 -4.55
C GLU A 343 -7.12 -21.56 -4.44
N GLU A 344 -8.19 -22.36 -4.39
CA GLU A 344 -9.57 -21.89 -4.24
C GLU A 344 -9.78 -21.07 -2.95
N LEU A 345 -9.03 -21.35 -1.89
CA LEU A 345 -9.10 -20.58 -0.64
C LEU A 345 -8.48 -19.19 -0.78
N GLU A 346 -7.51 -19.03 -1.68
CA GLU A 346 -6.80 -17.76 -1.93
C GLU A 346 -7.51 -16.87 -2.96
N THR A 347 -8.38 -17.44 -3.79
CA THR A 347 -9.08 -16.68 -4.84
C THR A 347 -10.39 -16.05 -4.35
N ASP A 348 -10.61 -14.79 -4.72
CA ASP A 348 -11.77 -13.96 -4.34
C ASP A 348 -13.11 -14.39 -4.97
N GLN A 349 -13.14 -15.42 -5.82
CA GLN A 349 -14.23 -15.54 -6.79
C GLN A 349 -15.41 -16.42 -6.36
N VAL A 350 -15.23 -17.42 -5.48
CA VAL A 350 -16.36 -18.26 -5.02
C VAL A 350 -16.14 -18.83 -3.62
N TRP A 351 -17.18 -18.83 -2.79
CA TRP A 351 -17.21 -19.46 -1.46
C TRP A 351 -17.66 -20.93 -1.60
N GLU A 352 -16.81 -21.74 -2.22
CA GLU A 352 -17.07 -23.14 -2.55
C GLU A 352 -15.94 -24.05 -2.05
N PHE A 353 -16.31 -25.20 -1.49
CA PHE A 353 -15.37 -26.17 -0.90
C PHE A 353 -15.39 -27.52 -1.60
N SER A 354 -15.66 -27.52 -2.92
CA SER A 354 -15.69 -28.75 -3.72
C SER A 354 -14.40 -29.57 -3.65
N PHE A 355 -13.28 -28.94 -3.31
CA PHE A 355 -11.99 -29.61 -3.12
C PHE A 355 -11.96 -30.57 -1.93
N ILE A 356 -12.86 -30.42 -0.95
CA ILE A 356 -12.94 -31.32 0.21
C ILE A 356 -13.26 -32.74 -0.26
N ASP A 357 -14.24 -32.89 -1.15
CA ASP A 357 -14.73 -34.19 -1.63
C ASP A 357 -14.07 -34.66 -2.93
N ARG A 358 -13.00 -33.99 -3.39
CA ARG A 358 -12.31 -34.40 -4.63
C ARG A 358 -11.66 -35.76 -4.46
N GLU A 359 -11.66 -36.52 -5.56
CA GLU A 359 -10.86 -37.73 -5.66
C GLU A 359 -9.37 -37.38 -5.59
N PRO A 360 -8.53 -38.25 -4.99
CA PRO A 360 -7.09 -38.05 -4.96
C PRO A 360 -6.48 -37.99 -6.38
N GLU A 361 -5.70 -36.94 -6.66
CA GLU A 361 -5.02 -36.75 -7.95
C GLU A 361 -3.64 -37.45 -7.99
N ILE A 362 -3.61 -38.73 -7.60
CA ILE A 362 -2.38 -39.52 -7.51
C ILE A 362 -2.54 -40.87 -8.20
N CYS A 363 -1.41 -41.47 -8.59
CA CYS A 363 -1.34 -42.89 -8.93
C CYS A 363 -0.77 -43.68 -7.74
N ASP A 364 -1.61 -44.48 -7.09
CA ASP A 364 -1.27 -45.22 -5.88
C ASP A 364 -0.07 -46.15 -6.05
N GLU A 365 -0.02 -46.91 -7.16
CA GLU A 365 1.10 -47.81 -7.44
C GLU A 365 2.41 -47.03 -7.60
N LYS A 366 2.36 -45.91 -8.32
CA LYS A 366 3.52 -45.05 -8.56
C LYS A 366 4.04 -44.42 -7.28
N VAL A 367 3.15 -43.85 -6.47
CA VAL A 367 3.51 -43.25 -5.17
C VAL A 367 4.12 -44.30 -4.25
N LYS A 368 3.53 -45.50 -4.21
CA LYS A 368 4.04 -46.62 -3.42
C LYS A 368 5.46 -47.04 -3.83
N GLU A 369 5.71 -47.21 -5.13
CA GLU A 369 7.05 -47.53 -5.64
C GLU A 369 8.07 -46.43 -5.28
N ILE A 370 7.67 -45.17 -5.32
CA ILE A 370 8.56 -44.06 -4.95
C ILE A 370 8.83 -44.06 -3.44
N PHE A 371 7.83 -44.32 -2.60
CA PHE A 371 8.00 -44.39 -1.15
C PHE A 371 9.00 -45.47 -0.74
N GLU A 372 8.96 -46.65 -1.37
CA GLU A 372 9.96 -47.70 -1.13
C GLU A 372 11.39 -47.22 -1.44
N ILE A 373 11.56 -46.33 -2.42
CA ILE A 373 12.85 -45.71 -2.74
C ILE A 373 13.22 -44.63 -1.71
N VAL A 374 12.26 -43.79 -1.30
CA VAL A 374 12.47 -42.78 -0.25
C VAL A 374 12.96 -43.45 1.03
N ASP A 375 12.32 -44.53 1.48
CA ASP A 375 12.68 -45.26 2.69
C ASP A 375 14.12 -45.80 2.61
N GLN A 376 14.52 -46.40 1.48
CA GLN A 376 15.88 -46.87 1.26
C GLN A 376 16.95 -45.77 1.28
N ILE A 377 16.57 -44.53 0.99
CA ILE A 377 17.47 -43.36 0.99
C ILE A 377 17.56 -42.78 2.40
N LYS A 378 16.45 -42.69 3.12
CA LYS A 378 16.42 -42.28 4.53
C LYS A 378 17.32 -43.18 5.37
N ASP A 379 17.28 -44.49 5.14
CA ASP A 379 18.15 -45.48 5.81
C ASP A 379 19.65 -45.26 5.58
N LYS A 380 20.04 -44.57 4.50
CA LYS A 380 21.44 -44.33 4.14
C LYS A 380 22.00 -43.01 4.65
N ASN A 381 21.17 -42.18 5.31
CA ASN A 381 21.53 -40.86 5.81
C ASN A 381 22.22 -39.99 4.74
N CYS A 382 21.60 -39.91 3.56
CA CYS A 382 22.13 -39.22 2.38
C CYS A 382 22.38 -37.72 2.62
N THR A 383 23.41 -37.20 1.97
CA THR A 383 23.75 -35.77 1.90
C THR A 383 22.74 -34.99 1.05
N HIS A 384 22.74 -33.66 1.18
CA HIS A 384 21.85 -32.79 0.40
C HIS A 384 22.07 -32.93 -1.13
N ASP A 385 23.31 -33.08 -1.59
CA ASP A 385 23.62 -33.30 -3.01
C ASP A 385 23.06 -34.63 -3.54
N GLU A 386 23.10 -35.68 -2.71
CA GLU A 386 22.51 -36.97 -3.03
C GLU A 386 20.98 -36.90 -3.07
N MET A 387 20.36 -36.08 -2.21
CA MET A 387 18.92 -35.79 -2.27
C MET A 387 18.52 -35.08 -3.58
N ILE A 388 19.35 -34.16 -4.09
CA ILE A 388 19.11 -33.51 -5.39
C ILE A 388 19.18 -34.53 -6.53
N MET A 389 20.18 -35.43 -6.52
CA MET A 389 20.29 -36.49 -7.52
C MET A 389 19.09 -37.44 -7.46
N PHE A 390 18.61 -37.74 -6.25
CA PHE A 390 17.41 -38.52 -6.03
C PHE A 390 16.17 -37.86 -6.63
N TYR A 391 15.94 -36.56 -6.37
CA TYR A 391 14.79 -35.84 -6.94
C TYR A 391 14.81 -35.86 -8.46
N ARG A 392 15.99 -35.65 -9.07
CA ARG A 392 16.16 -35.76 -10.53
C ARG A 392 15.86 -37.17 -11.05
N GLY A 393 16.27 -38.19 -10.31
CA GLY A 393 16.00 -39.59 -10.64
C GLY A 393 14.50 -39.91 -10.62
N ILE A 394 13.78 -39.46 -9.60
CA ILE A 394 12.32 -39.59 -9.53
C ILE A 394 11.67 -38.86 -10.71
N GLU A 395 12.04 -37.59 -10.92
CA GLU A 395 11.44 -36.75 -11.96
C GLU A 395 11.59 -37.39 -13.35
N GLN A 396 12.78 -37.90 -13.68
CA GLN A 396 13.04 -38.51 -14.98
C GLN A 396 12.28 -39.84 -15.17
N ARG A 397 12.18 -40.65 -14.12
CA ARG A 397 11.61 -42.00 -14.21
C ARG A 397 10.09 -42.02 -14.10
N TYR A 398 9.54 -41.27 -13.14
CA TYR A 398 8.14 -41.36 -12.75
C TYR A 398 7.31 -40.14 -13.15
N LYS A 399 7.96 -38.99 -13.42
CA LYS A 399 7.30 -37.70 -13.75
C LYS A 399 6.12 -37.41 -12.81
N PRO A 400 6.33 -37.30 -11.50
CA PRO A 400 5.23 -37.07 -10.57
C PRO A 400 4.57 -35.71 -10.84
N ASN A 401 3.26 -35.62 -10.64
CA ASN A 401 2.57 -34.34 -10.61
C ASN A 401 2.81 -33.63 -9.26
N ASN A 402 2.27 -32.41 -9.09
CA ASN A 402 2.44 -31.64 -7.86
C ASN A 402 1.87 -32.34 -6.61
N SER A 403 0.72 -33.01 -6.76
CA SER A 403 0.06 -33.78 -5.70
C SER A 403 0.93 -34.96 -5.23
N GLU A 404 1.54 -35.67 -6.15
CA GLU A 404 2.44 -36.79 -5.84
C GLU A 404 3.76 -36.27 -5.24
N TRP A 405 4.30 -35.17 -5.78
CA TRP A 405 5.52 -34.52 -5.26
C TRP A 405 5.35 -34.08 -3.81
N SER A 406 4.23 -33.48 -3.44
CA SER A 406 4.01 -33.04 -2.06
C SER A 406 3.96 -34.21 -1.07
N ARG A 407 3.43 -35.37 -1.46
CA ARG A 407 3.45 -36.60 -0.66
C ARG A 407 4.85 -37.18 -0.53
N ILE A 408 5.65 -37.14 -1.59
CA ILE A 408 7.07 -37.54 -1.56
C ILE A 408 7.85 -36.64 -0.61
N TYR A 409 7.67 -35.32 -0.71
CA TYR A 409 8.29 -34.37 0.22
C TYR A 409 7.83 -34.58 1.66
N LEU A 410 6.54 -34.83 1.88
CA LEU A 410 6.01 -35.14 3.21
C LEU A 410 6.63 -36.43 3.78
N LYS A 411 6.77 -37.48 2.97
CA LYS A 411 7.44 -38.74 3.35
C LYS A 411 8.89 -38.53 3.79
N ILE A 412 9.61 -37.63 3.12
CA ILE A 412 11.00 -37.29 3.45
C ILE A 412 11.11 -36.64 4.82
N VAL A 413 10.16 -35.77 5.18
CA VAL A 413 10.18 -35.02 6.44
C VAL A 413 9.30 -35.64 7.55
N GLU A 414 8.65 -36.77 7.27
CA GLU A 414 7.64 -37.36 8.17
C GLU A 414 8.21 -37.72 9.56
N ASP A 415 9.51 -38.02 9.66
CA ASP A 415 10.16 -38.47 10.90
C ASP A 415 10.08 -37.40 12.01
N VAL A 416 9.88 -36.14 11.62
CA VAL A 416 9.64 -35.02 12.55
C VAL A 416 8.34 -35.21 13.33
N PHE A 417 7.41 -36.01 12.81
CA PHE A 417 6.13 -36.37 13.40
C PHE A 417 6.11 -37.81 13.97
N ASP A 418 7.26 -38.47 14.06
CA ASP A 418 7.34 -39.85 14.55
C ASP A 418 6.76 -39.98 15.95
N GLY A 419 5.87 -40.98 16.11
CA GLY A 419 5.16 -41.23 17.36
C GLY A 419 4.07 -40.19 17.70
N VAL A 420 3.82 -39.22 16.82
CA VAL A 420 2.82 -38.16 17.02
C VAL A 420 1.66 -38.31 16.04
N TRP A 421 1.96 -38.59 14.77
CA TRP A 421 0.95 -38.69 13.72
C TRP A 421 1.31 -39.74 12.67
N HIS A 422 0.30 -40.42 12.13
CA HIS A 422 0.46 -41.32 11.00
C HIS A 422 -0.34 -40.80 9.80
N PHE A 423 0.37 -40.45 8.73
CA PHE A 423 -0.20 -39.87 7.53
C PHE A 423 -0.81 -40.93 6.62
N ASP A 424 -2.06 -40.69 6.22
CA ASP A 424 -2.65 -41.34 5.06
C ASP A 424 -2.36 -40.50 3.82
N TYR A 425 -1.36 -40.94 3.04
CA TYR A 425 -0.91 -40.27 1.82
C TYR A 425 -1.89 -40.40 0.66
N TYR A 426 -2.86 -41.32 0.74
CA TYR A 426 -3.72 -41.65 -0.39
C TYR A 426 -5.02 -40.84 -0.41
N LEU A 427 -5.22 -39.97 0.58
CA LEU A 427 -6.32 -39.01 0.57
C LEU A 427 -6.04 -37.87 -0.42
N ASN A 428 -7.06 -37.05 -0.71
CA ASN A 428 -6.89 -35.88 -1.56
C ASN A 428 -6.00 -34.80 -0.90
N ASN A 429 -5.59 -33.80 -1.67
CA ASN A 429 -4.63 -32.77 -1.22
C ASN A 429 -5.08 -32.06 0.05
N TRP A 430 -6.35 -31.69 0.13
CA TRP A 430 -6.91 -31.01 1.30
C TRP A 430 -6.84 -31.87 2.56
N HIS A 431 -7.21 -33.15 2.46
CA HIS A 431 -7.14 -34.07 3.59
C HIS A 431 -5.70 -34.34 4.04
N VAL A 432 -4.74 -34.43 3.11
CA VAL A 432 -3.32 -34.56 3.45
C VAL A 432 -2.81 -33.27 4.12
N TRP A 433 -3.18 -32.10 3.60
CA TRP A 433 -2.87 -30.81 4.21
C TRP A 433 -3.42 -30.70 5.63
N LEU A 434 -4.68 -31.08 5.84
CA LEU A 434 -5.32 -31.02 7.16
C LEU A 434 -4.68 -32.01 8.14
N GLN A 435 -4.23 -33.18 7.69
CA GLN A 435 -3.44 -34.08 8.53
C GLN A 435 -2.15 -33.42 9.02
N ILE A 436 -1.48 -32.62 8.19
CA ILE A 436 -0.28 -31.88 8.61
C ILE A 436 -0.64 -30.86 9.69
N GLN A 437 -1.72 -30.10 9.52
CA GLN A 437 -2.21 -29.16 10.53
C GLN A 437 -2.54 -29.86 11.86
N LEU A 438 -3.22 -31.00 11.79
CA LEU A 438 -3.55 -31.81 12.97
C LEU A 438 -2.29 -32.37 13.65
N ALA A 439 -1.30 -32.83 12.88
CA ALA A 439 -0.04 -33.34 13.40
C ALA A 439 0.74 -32.25 14.15
N GLN A 440 0.83 -31.05 13.58
CA GLN A 440 1.44 -29.88 14.21
C GLN A 440 0.72 -29.47 15.50
N TRP A 441 -0.61 -29.40 15.43
CA TRP A 441 -1.46 -29.07 16.58
C TRP A 441 -1.32 -30.08 17.72
N SER A 442 -1.24 -31.37 17.38
CA SER A 442 -1.09 -32.48 18.33
C SER A 442 0.28 -32.47 18.99
N PHE A 443 1.33 -32.16 18.22
CA PHE A 443 2.71 -32.03 18.68
C PHE A 443 2.85 -30.96 19.78
N GLN A 444 2.23 -29.79 19.59
CA GLN A 444 2.26 -28.70 20.58
C GLN A 444 1.63 -29.08 21.93
N ARG A 445 0.70 -30.04 21.93
CA ARG A 445 -0.04 -30.47 23.13
C ARG A 445 0.63 -31.64 23.86
N GLY A 446 1.81 -32.07 23.40
CA GLY A 446 2.58 -33.14 24.05
C GLY A 446 1.87 -34.49 23.99
N SER A 447 1.02 -34.69 22.99
CA SER A 447 0.28 -35.94 22.79
C SER A 447 1.28 -37.06 22.52
N LYS A 448 1.36 -38.01 23.46
CA LYS A 448 2.01 -39.31 23.29
C LYS A 448 0.94 -40.38 23.11
#